data_AF-A0A6L9ZJZ2-F1
#
_entry.id   AF-A0A6L9ZJZ2-F1
#
_cell.length_a   1.000
_cell.length_b   1.000
_cell.length_c   1.000
_cell.angle_alpha   90.00
_cell.angle_beta   90.00
_cell.angle_gamma   90.00
#
_symmetry.space_group_name_H-M   'P 1'
#
loop_
_entity.id
_entity.type
_entity.pdbx_description
1 polymer ?
#
loop_
_entity_poly.entity_id
_entity_poly.type
_entity_poly.pdbx_seq_one_letter_code
_entity_poly.pdbx_strand_id
1 'polypeptide(L)'
;AVDDNEIIGNVAYSPVFIAEKQDFHGYILAPLAVKPECQGNGIGSKLIDAGIKRLGSMNVTILFVYGDPRYYERFGFKAELATHFITPYPLEWPFGWQALLLGEIEVPNAAVNIKCVKSLNNPKLW
;
A
#
# COMPACT_ATOMS: atom_id res chain seq x y z
N ALA A 1 8.29 6.77 -13.02
CA ALA A 1 8.24 8.09 -13.66
C ALA A 1 9.58 8.31 -14.33
N VAL A 2 9.55 8.68 -15.61
CA VAL A 2 10.75 8.90 -16.42
C VAL A 2 10.65 10.28 -17.02
N ASP A 3 11.74 11.04 -16.98
CA ASP A 3 11.90 12.34 -17.60
C ASP A 3 13.29 12.38 -18.24
N ASP A 4 13.41 12.84 -19.49
CA ASP A 4 14.65 12.80 -20.29
C ASP A 4 15.44 11.48 -20.20
N ASN A 5 14.74 10.35 -20.34
CA ASN A 5 15.26 8.97 -20.22
C ASN A 5 15.84 8.60 -18.85
N GLU A 6 15.61 9.43 -17.82
CA GLU A 6 16.06 9.18 -16.46
C GLU A 6 14.91 8.75 -15.55
N ILE A 7 15.14 7.75 -14.68
CA ILE A 7 14.16 7.37 -13.66
C ILE A 7 14.17 8.41 -12.55
N ILE A 8 13.12 9.24 -12.50
CA ILE A 8 12.97 10.29 -11.48
C ILE A 8 12.06 9.89 -10.31
N GLY A 9 11.38 8.75 -10.41
CA GLY A 9 10.58 8.22 -9.32
C GLY A 9 10.03 6.83 -9.61
N ASN A 10 9.82 6.05 -8.55
CA ASN A 10 9.38 4.68 -8.61
C ASN A 10 8.36 4.38 -7.49
N VAL A 11 7.41 3.51 -7.80
CA VAL A 11 6.51 2.91 -6.81
C VAL A 11 6.39 1.43 -7.12
N ALA A 12 6.38 0.58 -6.10
CA ALA A 12 6.13 -0.85 -6.25
C ALA A 12 4.85 -1.26 -5.50
N TYR A 13 4.17 -2.26 -6.07
CA TYR A 13 2.95 -2.85 -5.53
C TYR A 13 3.13 -4.36 -5.47
N SER A 14 3.04 -4.92 -4.26
CA SER A 14 3.21 -6.36 -4.04
C SER A 14 1.92 -6.99 -3.51
N PRO A 15 1.57 -8.22 -3.92
CA PRO A 15 0.37 -8.89 -3.42
C PRO A 15 0.49 -9.22 -1.93
N VAL A 16 -0.66 -9.24 -1.27
CA VAL A 16 -0.86 -9.58 0.13
C VAL A 16 -1.91 -10.69 0.20
N PHE A 17 -1.72 -11.65 1.10
CA PHE A 17 -2.53 -12.87 1.19
C PHE A 17 -3.15 -13.01 2.58
N ILE A 18 -4.30 -13.67 2.67
CA ILE A 18 -4.90 -14.14 3.92
C ILE A 18 -4.99 -15.67 3.82
N ALA A 19 -4.44 -16.38 4.82
CA ALA A 19 -4.23 -17.84 4.73
C ALA A 19 -5.50 -18.65 4.42
N GLU A 20 -6.66 -18.21 4.93
CA GLU A 20 -7.94 -18.90 4.81
C GLU A 20 -8.86 -18.31 3.73
N LYS A 21 -8.41 -17.28 2.99
CA LYS A 21 -9.24 -16.57 2.00
C LYS A 21 -8.51 -16.49 0.66
N GLN A 22 -8.76 -17.48 -0.21
CA GLN A 22 -8.12 -17.58 -1.54
C GLN A 22 -8.57 -16.45 -2.47
N ASP A 23 -9.81 -15.97 -2.33
CA ASP A 23 -10.37 -14.88 -3.14
C ASP A 23 -10.04 -13.49 -2.58
N PHE A 24 -9.05 -13.38 -1.68
CA PHE A 24 -8.58 -12.10 -1.20
C PHE A 24 -7.58 -11.47 -2.18
N HIS A 25 -7.95 -10.32 -2.74
CA HIS A 25 -7.14 -9.57 -3.69
C HIS A 25 -6.63 -8.27 -3.06
N GLY A 26 -5.61 -8.38 -2.21
CA GLY A 26 -4.97 -7.24 -1.54
C GLY A 26 -3.56 -6.98 -2.07
N TYR A 27 -3.15 -5.71 -2.06
CA TYR A 27 -1.78 -5.29 -2.39
C TYR A 27 -1.22 -4.35 -1.32
N ILE A 28 0.10 -4.22 -1.25
CA ILE A 28 0.79 -3.22 -0.45
C ILE A 28 1.66 -2.33 -1.37
N LEU A 29 1.56 -1.02 -1.15
CA LEU A 29 2.38 0.00 -1.80
C LEU A 29 3.67 0.17 -1.00
N ALA A 30 4.78 -0.38 -1.50
CA ALA A 30 6.12 -0.13 -0.96
C ALA A 30 7.22 -0.69 -1.89
N PRO A 31 8.35 0.02 -2.06
CA PRO A 31 8.59 1.41 -1.66
C PRO A 31 7.99 2.41 -2.65
N LEU A 32 7.82 3.66 -2.19
CA LEU A 32 7.61 4.84 -3.03
C LEU A 32 8.82 5.77 -2.87
N ALA A 33 9.43 6.17 -3.98
CA ALA A 33 10.55 7.09 -3.98
C ALA A 33 10.46 8.05 -5.16
N VAL A 34 10.84 9.30 -4.92
CA VAL A 34 11.05 10.33 -5.94
C VAL A 34 12.41 10.94 -5.68
N LYS A 35 13.18 11.18 -6.74
CA LYS A 35 14.48 11.85 -6.65
C LYS A 35 14.36 13.15 -5.84
N PRO A 36 15.28 13.44 -4.90
CA PRO A 36 15.19 14.61 -4.02
C PRO A 36 14.92 15.93 -4.75
N GLU A 37 15.62 16.19 -5.85
CA GLU A 37 15.51 17.38 -6.69
C GLU A 37 14.17 17.48 -7.44
N CYS A 38 13.43 16.38 -7.55
CA CYS A 38 12.12 16.31 -8.20
C CYS A 38 10.94 16.26 -7.20
N GLN A 39 11.20 16.17 -5.89
CA GLN A 39 10.16 16.13 -4.85
C GLN A 39 9.36 17.43 -4.80
N GLY A 40 8.17 17.41 -4.18
CA GLY A 40 7.27 18.56 -4.11
C GLY A 40 6.48 18.86 -5.39
N ASN A 41 6.85 18.27 -6.53
CA ASN A 41 6.20 18.53 -7.83
C ASN A 41 5.07 17.54 -8.18
N GLY A 42 4.51 16.84 -7.19
CA GLY A 42 3.37 15.93 -7.37
C GLY A 42 3.67 14.60 -8.08
N ILE A 43 4.93 14.27 -8.36
CA ILE A 43 5.32 12.99 -9.03
C ILE A 43 4.87 11.78 -8.21
N GLY A 44 5.12 11.79 -6.89
CA GLY A 44 4.71 10.70 -6.01
C GLY A 44 3.19 10.48 -6.03
N SER A 45 2.40 11.57 -6.05
CA SER A 45 0.95 11.49 -6.19
C SER A 45 0.54 10.82 -7.49
N LYS A 46 1.11 11.26 -8.63
CA LYS A 46 0.80 10.67 -9.94
C LYS A 46 1.13 9.18 -10.01
N LEU A 47 2.21 8.75 -9.34
CA LEU A 47 2.59 7.33 -9.24
C LEU A 47 1.58 6.53 -8.41
N ILE A 48 1.08 7.09 -7.31
CA ILE A 48 0.03 6.49 -6.49
C ILE A 48 -1.28 6.39 -7.29
N ASP A 49 -1.73 7.49 -7.89
CA ASP A 49 -2.98 7.55 -8.66
C ASP A 49 -2.98 6.56 -9.83
N ALA A 50 -1.86 6.47 -10.56
CA ALA A 50 -1.69 5.51 -11.64
C ALA A 50 -1.75 4.06 -11.13
N GLY A 51 -1.16 3.77 -9.97
CA GLY A 51 -1.21 2.45 -9.34
C GLY A 51 -2.61 2.08 -8.85
N ILE A 52 -3.31 3.01 -8.18
CA ILE A 52 -4.71 2.85 -7.76
C ILE A 52 -5.59 2.49 -8.96
N LYS A 53 -5.48 3.24 -10.06
CA LYS A 53 -6.24 2.97 -11.28
C LYS A 53 -5.92 1.59 -11.87
N ARG A 54 -4.64 1.22 -11.92
CA ARG A 54 -4.18 -0.07 -12.44
C ARG A 54 -4.70 -1.24 -11.59
N LEU A 55 -4.57 -1.13 -10.27
CA LEU A 55 -5.01 -2.16 -9.32
C LEU A 55 -6.54 -2.33 -9.34
N GLY A 56 -7.28 -1.22 -9.41
CA GLY A 56 -8.74 -1.25 -9.61
C GLY A 56 -9.15 -2.01 -10.88
N SER A 57 -8.45 -1.82 -12.01
CA SER A 57 -8.72 -2.59 -13.24
C SER A 57 -8.37 -4.08 -13.16
N MET A 58 -7.63 -4.49 -12.12
CA MET A 58 -7.26 -5.88 -11.86
C MET A 58 -8.15 -6.55 -10.81
N ASN A 59 -9.28 -5.93 -10.43
CA ASN A 59 -10.18 -6.38 -9.37
C ASN A 59 -9.48 -6.52 -8.00
N VAL A 60 -8.42 -5.74 -7.75
CA VAL A 60 -7.86 -5.60 -6.41
C VAL A 60 -8.87 -4.84 -5.56
N THR A 61 -9.19 -5.37 -4.38
CA THR A 61 -10.26 -4.83 -3.53
C THR A 61 -9.71 -3.91 -2.45
N ILE A 62 -8.46 -4.09 -2.04
CA ILE A 62 -7.83 -3.31 -0.97
C ILE A 62 -6.34 -3.08 -1.24
N LEU A 63 -5.88 -1.87 -0.93
CA LEU A 63 -4.47 -1.46 -1.03
C LEU A 63 -4.00 -0.96 0.33
N PHE A 64 -2.86 -1.48 0.80
CA PHE A 64 -2.24 -1.12 2.06
C PHE A 64 -1.03 -0.21 1.86
N VAL A 65 -0.69 0.54 2.89
CA VAL A 65 0.57 1.29 2.99
C VAL A 65 0.99 1.40 4.45
N TYR A 66 2.31 1.46 4.67
CA TYR A 66 2.90 1.80 5.96
C TYR A 66 3.73 3.08 5.80
N GLY A 67 3.23 4.21 6.31
CA GLY A 67 3.88 5.52 6.18
C GLY A 67 3.08 6.68 6.79
N ASP A 68 3.50 7.93 6.55
CA ASP A 68 2.91 9.13 7.21
C ASP A 68 1.43 9.34 6.80
N PRO A 69 0.47 9.26 7.75
CA PRO A 69 -0.95 9.47 7.46
C PRO A 69 -1.25 10.80 6.78
N ARG A 70 -0.56 11.88 7.16
CA ARG A 70 -0.76 13.21 6.55
C ARG A 70 -0.46 13.23 5.05
N TYR A 71 0.40 12.32 4.59
CA TYR A 71 0.72 12.18 3.18
C TYR A 71 -0.26 11.27 2.43
N TYR A 72 -0.72 10.18 3.06
CA TYR A 72 -1.52 9.14 2.38
C TYR A 72 -3.03 9.36 2.48
N GLU A 73 -3.53 10.04 3.52
CA GLU A 73 -4.97 10.34 3.70
C GLU A 73 -5.57 11.11 2.51
N ARG A 74 -4.78 11.94 1.83
CA ARG A 74 -5.23 12.68 0.63
C ARG A 74 -5.62 11.78 -0.55
N PHE A 75 -5.22 10.50 -0.55
CA PHE A 75 -5.64 9.51 -1.53
C PHE A 75 -6.79 8.60 -1.01
N GLY A 76 -7.27 8.85 0.21
CA GLY A 76 -8.35 8.09 0.84
C GLY A 76 -7.88 6.90 1.69
N PHE A 77 -6.57 6.75 1.94
CA PHE A 77 -6.07 5.76 2.91
C PHE A 77 -6.55 6.11 4.32
N LYS A 78 -6.88 5.09 5.10
CA LYS A 78 -7.39 5.22 6.47
C LYS A 78 -6.72 4.23 7.41
N ALA A 79 -6.29 4.71 8.58
CA ALA A 79 -5.69 3.86 9.60
C ALA A 79 -6.72 2.92 10.24
N GLU A 80 -7.95 3.41 10.48
CA GLU A 80 -9.00 2.63 11.15
C GLU A 80 -9.34 1.37 10.35
N LEU A 81 -9.44 1.49 9.03
CA LEU A 81 -9.70 0.36 8.14
C LEU A 81 -8.59 -0.69 8.21
N ALA A 82 -7.33 -0.26 8.37
CA ALA A 82 -6.19 -1.15 8.39
C ALA A 82 -6.12 -2.00 9.68
N THR A 83 -6.77 -1.57 10.77
CA THR A 83 -6.79 -2.31 12.05
C THR A 83 -7.45 -3.68 11.95
N HIS A 84 -8.28 -3.91 10.92
CA HIS A 84 -8.88 -5.22 10.63
C HIS A 84 -7.87 -6.22 10.02
N PHE A 85 -6.63 -5.79 9.74
CA PHE A 85 -5.60 -6.58 9.09
C PHE A 85 -4.29 -6.52 9.89
N ILE A 86 -3.94 -7.63 10.53
CA ILE A 86 -2.75 -7.78 11.37
C ILE A 86 -1.52 -7.98 10.48
N THR A 87 -0.52 -7.13 10.66
CA THR A 87 0.73 -7.14 9.90
C THR A 87 1.61 -8.36 10.23
N PRO A 88 2.51 -8.80 9.33
CA PRO A 88 3.38 -9.95 9.58
C PRO A 88 4.36 -9.75 10.74
N TYR A 89 4.69 -8.49 11.05
CA TYR A 89 5.59 -8.09 12.12
C TYR A 89 5.02 -6.90 12.91
N PRO A 90 5.42 -6.70 14.17
CA PRO A 90 5.06 -5.51 14.95
C PRO A 90 5.51 -4.23 14.25
N LEU A 91 4.69 -3.19 14.34
CA LEU A 91 4.97 -1.89 13.74
C LEU A 91 5.63 -0.97 14.77
N GLU A 92 6.68 -0.27 14.37
CA GLU A 92 7.25 0.83 15.16
C GLU A 92 6.24 1.98 15.33
N TRP A 93 5.47 2.28 14.28
CA TRP A 93 4.52 3.38 14.23
C TRP A 93 3.11 2.89 13.84
N PRO A 94 2.33 2.28 14.76
CA PRO A 94 1.06 1.63 14.40
C PRO A 94 0.07 2.51 13.61
N PHE A 95 0.05 3.82 13.86
CA PHE A 95 -0.79 4.78 13.13
C PHE A 95 -0.42 4.92 11.64
N GLY A 96 0.78 4.52 11.24
CA GLY A 96 1.25 4.58 9.86
C GLY A 96 0.65 3.47 8.99
N TRP A 97 0.11 2.40 9.58
CA TRP A 97 -0.53 1.32 8.85
C TRP A 97 -1.93 1.73 8.41
N GLN A 98 -2.12 1.81 7.11
CA GLN A 98 -3.32 2.38 6.50
C GLN A 98 -3.78 1.52 5.32
N ALA A 99 -5.07 1.58 5.03
CA ALA A 99 -5.70 0.85 3.94
C ALA A 99 -6.63 1.74 3.13
N LEU A 100 -6.75 1.44 1.84
CA LEU A 100 -7.67 2.06 0.89
C LEU A 100 -8.51 0.96 0.23
N LEU A 101 -9.83 1.10 0.27
CA LEU A 101 -10.73 0.25 -0.51
C LEU A 101 -10.71 0.68 -1.98
N LEU A 102 -10.50 -0.28 -2.88
CA LEU A 102 -10.53 -0.09 -4.32
C LEU A 102 -11.77 -0.74 -4.97
N GLY A 103 -12.44 -1.61 -4.23
CA GLY A 103 -13.68 -2.28 -4.63
C GLY A 103 -14.42 -2.82 -3.42
N GLU A 104 -15.47 -3.60 -3.68
CA GLU A 104 -16.25 -4.22 -2.61
C GLU A 104 -15.47 -5.36 -1.94
N ILE A 105 -15.37 -5.30 -0.62
CA ILE A 105 -14.82 -6.36 0.21
C ILE A 105 -15.58 -6.41 1.52
N GLU A 106 -15.88 -7.61 1.98
CA GLU A 106 -16.32 -7.82 3.35
C GLU A 106 -15.11 -7.65 4.27
N VAL A 107 -15.08 -6.51 4.96
CA VAL A 107 -14.07 -6.20 5.98
C VAL A 107 -14.26 -7.18 7.14
N PRO A 108 -13.21 -7.89 7.57
CA PRO A 108 -13.32 -8.86 8.66
C PRO A 108 -13.81 -8.23 9.97
N ASN A 109 -14.82 -8.84 10.60
CA ASN A 109 -15.32 -8.41 11.91
C ASN A 109 -14.29 -8.60 13.04
N ALA A 110 -13.42 -9.60 12.90
CA ALA A 110 -12.25 -9.83 13.74
C ALA A 110 -10.98 -9.65 12.91
N ALA A 111 -9.95 -9.04 13.50
CA ALA A 111 -8.72 -8.76 12.77
C ALA A 111 -8.04 -10.04 12.29
N VAL A 112 -7.61 -10.06 11.02
CA VAL A 112 -7.03 -11.26 10.37
C VAL A 112 -5.56 -11.03 10.03
N ASN A 113 -4.76 -12.10 10.13
CA ASN A 113 -3.35 -12.04 9.76
C ASN A 113 -3.18 -11.97 8.24
N ILE A 114 -2.45 -10.96 7.79
CA ILE A 114 -1.98 -10.90 6.40
C ILE A 114 -0.59 -11.53 6.28
N LYS A 115 -0.30 -12.06 5.09
CA LYS A 115 1.02 -12.54 4.68
C LYS A 115 1.48 -11.75 3.46
N CYS A 116 2.77 -11.45 3.40
CA CYS A 116 3.35 -10.74 2.27
C CYS A 116 4.29 -11.64 1.47
N VAL A 117 4.63 -11.19 0.26
CA VAL A 117 5.70 -11.79 -0.54
C VAL A 117 7.01 -11.88 0.24
N LYS A 118 7.87 -12.83 -0.11
CA LYS A 118 9.18 -13.07 0.56
C LYS A 118 10.01 -11.79 0.73
N SER A 119 10.00 -10.89 -0.26
CA SER A 119 10.77 -9.63 -0.21
C SER A 119 10.31 -8.66 0.87
N LEU A 120 9.03 -8.72 1.26
CA LEU A 120 8.46 -7.92 2.35
C LEU A 120 8.36 -8.73 3.66
N ASN A 121 8.67 -10.02 3.66
CA ASN A 121 8.70 -10.83 4.88
C ASN A 121 10.05 -10.68 5.61
N ASN A 122 10.40 -9.43 5.95
CA ASN A 122 11.62 -9.05 6.63
C ASN A 122 11.30 -8.01 7.72
N PRO A 123 11.57 -8.29 9.00
CA PRO A 123 11.21 -7.40 10.10
C PRO A 123 11.88 -6.02 10.03
N LYS A 124 12.94 -5.82 9.21
CA LYS A 124 13.57 -4.51 9.02
C LYS A 124 12.76 -3.54 8.16
N LEU A 125 11.67 -4.00 7.55
CA LEU A 125 10.83 -3.22 6.64
C LEU A 125 9.46 -2.84 7.25
N TRP A 126 9.19 -3.26 8.48
CA TRP A 126 7.95 -3.07 9.25
C TRP A 126 8.29 -2.38 10.58
#